data_AF-A0A812ZIJ5-F1
#
_entry.id   AF-A0A812ZIJ5-F1
#
_cell.length_a   1.000
_cell.length_b   1.000
_cell.length_c   1.000
_cell.angle_alpha   90.00
_cell.angle_beta   90.00
_cell.angle_gamma   90.00
#
_symmetry.space_group_name_H-M   'P 1'
#
loop_
_entity.id
_entity.type
_entity.pdbx_description
1 polymer ?
#
loop_
_entity_poly.entity_id
_entity_poly.type
_entity_poly.pdbx_seq_one_letter_code
_entity_poly.pdbx_strand_id
1 'polypeptide(L)' 'HRGSEVIKLCIDEIEVKVHRRAGTVNETLRLSLSSLGGGFLKPKMLREIPDPVTGYPLRHT' A
#
# COMPACT_ATOMS: atom_id res chain seq x y z
N HIS A 1 -15.97 4.79 15.94
CA HIS A 1 -15.75 4.42 14.53
C HIS A 1 -14.99 5.54 13.82
N ARG A 2 -13.68 5.40 13.59
CA ARG A 2 -12.85 6.43 12.93
C ARG A 2 -12.79 6.33 11.39
N GLY A 3 -13.25 5.20 10.82
CA GLY A 3 -13.24 4.99 9.37
C GLY A 3 -14.24 5.86 8.59
N SER A 4 -15.24 6.44 9.24
CA SER A 4 -16.22 7.33 8.60
C SER A 4 -15.67 8.72 8.27
N GLU A 5 -14.56 9.14 8.89
CA GLU A 5 -13.93 10.43 8.62
C GLU A 5 -13.18 10.42 7.27
N VAL A 6 -12.57 9.29 6.92
CA VAL A 6 -11.87 9.10 5.63
C VAL A 6 -12.84 9.28 4.45
N ILE A 7 -14.05 8.73 4.59
CA ILE A 7 -15.10 8.83 3.55
C ILE A 7 -15.58 10.27 3.38
N LYS A 8 -15.67 11.05 4.48
CA LYS A 8 -16.10 12.46 4.44
C LYS A 8 -15.08 13.39 3.76
N LEU A 9 -13.82 12.97 3.69
CA LEU A 9 -12.74 13.74 3.07
C LEU A 9 -12.58 13.47 1.56
N CYS A 10 -13.48 12.67 0.97
CA CYS A 10 -13.39 12.22 -0.43
C CYS A 10 -12.01 11.60 -0.75
N ILE A 11 -11.46 10.84 0.19
CA ILE A 11 -10.20 10.11 -0.01
C ILE A 11 -10.52 8.82 -0.75
N ASP A 12 -10.14 8.77 -2.03
CA ASP A 12 -10.35 7.58 -2.86
C ASP A 12 -9.31 6.49 -2.63
N GLU A 13 -8.08 6.88 -2.30
CA GLU A 13 -6.95 5.98 -2.12
C GLU A 13 -6.05 6.39 -0.95
N ILE A 14 -5.61 5.40 -0.17
CA ILE A 14 -4.60 5.56 0.87
C ILE A 14 -3.49 4.56 0.58
N GLU A 15 -2.25 5.03 0.60
CA GLU A 15 -1.08 4.17 0.48
C GLU A 15 -0.08 4.45 1.59
N VAL A 16 0.43 3.38 2.21
CA VAL A 16 1.39 3.42 3.30
C VAL A 16 2.61 2.58 2.93
N LYS A 17 3.79 3.20 2.89
CA LYS A 17 5.08 2.51 2.74
C LYS A 17 5.62 2.11 4.11
N VAL A 18 5.95 0.83 4.27
CA VAL A 18 6.42 0.25 5.52
C VAL A 18 7.80 -0.36 5.29
N HIS A 19 8.80 0.09 6.05
CA HIS A 19 10.11 -0.56 6.09
C HIS A 19 10.12 -1.54 7.26
N ARG A 20 10.28 -2.82 6.97
CA ARG A 20 10.30 -3.90 7.97
C ARG A 20 11.68 -4.55 7.98
N ARG A 21 12.25 -4.74 9.17
CA ARG A 21 13.43 -5.60 9.36
C ARG A 21 12.97 -7.00 9.75
N ALA A 22 13.34 -8.00 8.96
CA ALA A 22 13.08 -9.42 9.23
C ALA A 22 14.42 -10.17 9.31
N GLY A 23 14.94 -10.32 10.53
CA GLY A 23 16.30 -10.82 10.75
C GLY A 23 17.34 -9.86 10.15
N THR A 24 18.15 -10.38 9.22
CA THR A 24 19.16 -9.59 8.49
C THR A 24 18.63 -8.93 7.21
N VAL A 25 17.39 -9.21 6.82
CA VAL A 25 16.78 -8.69 5.59
C VAL A 25 15.96 -7.44 5.90
N ASN A 26 16.19 -6.36 5.14
CA ASN A 26 15.31 -5.20 5.11
C ASN A 26 14.30 -5.39 3.98
N GLU A 27 13.02 -5.37 4.32
CA GLU A 27 11.90 -5.50 3.39
C GLU A 27 11.16 -4.17 3.31
N THR A 28 10.69 -3.85 2.11
CA THR A 28 9.76 -2.75 1.91
C THR A 28 8.40 -3.33 1.55
N LEU A 29 7.39 -2.99 2.33
CA LEU A 29 6.00 -3.37 2.12
C LEU A 29 5.18 -2.12 1.79
N ARG A 30 4.11 -2.29 1.02
CA ARG A 30 3.09 -1.27 0.78
C ARG A 30 1.74 -1.80 1.19
N LEU A 31 1.03 -1.00 1.96
CA LEU A 31 -0.38 -1.20 2.25
C LEU A 31 -1.17 -0.20 1.42
N SER A 32 -2.06 -0.68 0.55
CA SER A 32 -2.98 0.15 -0.20
C SER A 32 -4.44 -0.11 0.19
N LEU A 33 -5.23 0.95 0.18
CA LEU A 33 -6.68 0.95 0.38
C LEU A 33 -7.26 1.79 -0.75
N SER A 34 -8.25 1.26 -1.49
CA SER A 34 -8.90 1.99 -2.58
C SER A 34 -10.41 1.77 -2.53
N SER A 35 -11.18 2.86 -2.70
CA SER A 35 -12.65 2.84 -2.79
C SER A 35 -13.15 2.92 -4.23
N LEU A 36 -12.25 3.13 -5.21
CA LEU A 36 -12.58 3.26 -6.64
C LEU A 36 -13.22 2.00 -7.24
N GLY A 37 -13.06 0.84 -6.59
CA GLY A 37 -13.68 -0.43 -6.97
C GLY A 37 -15.14 -0.62 -6.52
N GLY A 38 -15.79 0.42 -5.97
CA GLY A 38 -17.21 0.37 -5.60
C GLY A 38 -17.51 -0.43 -4.32
N GLY A 39 -16.58 -0.49 -3.38
CA GLY A 39 -16.72 -1.24 -2.12
C GLY A 39 -16.01 -0.60 -0.93
N PHE A 40 -16.12 -1.24 0.24
CA PHE A 40 -15.38 -0.85 1.45
C PHE A 40 -13.86 -0.91 1.19
N LEU A 41 -13.10 0.06 1.70
CA LEU A 41 -11.64 0.16 1.59
C LEU A 41 -10.98 -1.16 2.04
N LYS A 42 -10.70 -2.07 1.10
CA LYS A 42 -10.10 -3.36 1.41
C LYS A 42 -8.58 -3.22 1.42
N PRO A 43 -7.90 -3.51 2.54
CA PRO A 43 -6.45 -3.45 2.59
C PRO A 43 -5.83 -4.50 1.67
N LYS A 44 -4.92 -4.06 0.81
CA LYS A 44 -4.03 -4.90 0.00
C LYS A 44 -2.59 -4.64 0.46
N MET A 45 -1.89 -5.68 0.91
CA MET A 45 -0.49 -5.58 1.28
C MET A 45 0.39 -6.21 0.18
N LEU A 46 1.38 -5.47 -0.28
CA LEU A 46 2.31 -5.87 -1.33
C LEU A 46 3.75 -5.76 -0.80
N ARG A 47 4.62 -6.66 -1.25
CA ARG A 47 6.06 -6.54 -1.05
C ARG A 47 6.65 -5.80 -2.25
N GLU A 48 7.39 -4.73 -2.01
CA GLU A 48 8.17 -4.09 -3.06
C GLU A 48 9.38 -4.96 -3.38
N ILE A 49 9.50 -5.34 -4.65
CA ILE A 49 10.67 -6.01 -5.21
C ILE A 49 11.25 -5.03 -6.23
N PRO A 50 12.54 -4.64 -6.12
CA PRO A 50 13.17 -3.77 -7.10
C PRO A 50 13.20 -4.45 -8.47
N ASP A 51 12.93 -3.69 -9.52
CA ASP A 51 13.12 -4.14 -10.88
C ASP A 51 14.59 -4.53 -11.10
N PRO A 52 14.89 -5.71 -11.66
CA PRO A 52 16.26 -6.20 -11.80
C PRO A 52 17.11 -5.39 -12.80
N VAL A 53 16.50 -4.58 -13.67
CA VAL A 53 17.20 -3.80 -14.70
C VAL A 53 17.41 -2.36 -14.26
N THR A 54 16.38 -1.74 -13.71
CA THR A 54 16.33 -0.31 -13.39
C THR A 54 16.52 -0.01 -11.90
N GLY A 55 16.39 -1.02 -11.03
CA GLY A 55 16.44 -0.88 -9.58
C GLY A 55 15.22 -0.19 -8.96
N TYR A 56 14.27 0.30 -9.77
CA TYR A 56 13.06 0.93 -9.29
C TYR A 56 12.00 -0.12 -8.94
N PRO A 57 11.32 -0.02 -7.79
CA PRO A 57 10.30 -0.99 -7.41
C PRO A 57 9.13 -0.97 -8.41
N LEU A 58 8.86 -2.12 -9.04
CA LEU A 58 7.74 -2.26 -9.96
C LEU A 58 6.42 -2.08 -9.20
N ARG A 59 5.60 -1.12 -9.65
CA ARG A 59 4.23 -0.95 -9.16
C ARG A 59 3.34 -1.97 -9.87
N HIS A 60 3.30 -3.21 -9.40
CA HIS A 60 2.26 -4.14 -9.83
C HIS A 60 0.96 -3.77 -9.09
N THR A 61 0.15 -2.94 -9.74
CA THR A 61 -1.23 -2.59 -9.33
C THR A 61 -2.12 -3.82 -9.30
#